data_AF-A0A7D5G5R7-F1
#
_entry.id   AF-A0A7D5G5R7-F1
#
_cell.length_a   1.000
_cell.length_b   1.000
_cell.length_c   1.000
_cell.angle_alpha   90.00
_cell.angle_beta   90.00
_cell.angle_gamma   90.00
#
_symmetry.space_group_name_H-M   'P 1'
#
loop_
_entity.id
_entity.type
_entity.pdbx_description
1 polymer ?
#
loop_
_entity_poly.entity_id
_entity_poly.type
_entity_poly.pdbx_seq_one_letter_code
_entity_poly.pdbx_strand_id
1 'polypeptide(L)'
;MRLTPGRIIMTELRDDAAWDYLKALNTGHPGGVMSTHANSARDAFNRIGLLIKATPIGRMLDMSDIMRMLYSTIDVVVHMEKRKIKEIYFDPEYKMQCVNGSL
;
A
#
# COMPACT_ATOMS: atom_id res chain seq x y z
N MET A 1 -0.05 -21.26 7.16
CA MET A 1 1.06 -21.07 8.12
C MET A 1 0.54 -20.20 9.26
N ARG A 2 0.45 -20.70 10.50
CA ARG A 2 -0.04 -19.92 11.67
C ARG A 2 1.16 -19.41 12.46
N LEU A 3 1.86 -18.45 11.90
CA LEU A 3 2.73 -17.57 12.66
C LEU A 3 1.91 -16.29 12.91
N THR A 4 1.98 -15.74 14.11
CA THR A 4 1.47 -14.39 14.41
C THR A 4 2.67 -13.45 14.51
N PRO A 5 3.30 -13.09 13.38
CA PRO A 5 4.43 -12.19 13.42
C PRO A 5 3.97 -10.81 13.90
N GLY A 6 4.74 -10.16 14.78
CA GLY A 6 4.39 -8.80 15.23
C GLY A 6 4.39 -7.75 14.11
N ARG A 7 5.09 -8.02 12.99
CA ARG A 7 5.15 -7.19 11.78
C ARG A 7 5.35 -8.09 10.55
N ILE A 8 4.77 -7.72 9.40
CA ILE A 8 5.02 -8.39 8.13
C ILE A 8 5.98 -7.54 7.32
N ILE A 9 7.16 -8.08 7.04
CA ILE A 9 8.15 -7.43 6.17
C ILE A 9 8.13 -8.16 4.84
N MET A 10 7.74 -7.44 3.79
CA MET A 10 7.78 -7.92 2.42
C MET A 10 8.95 -7.25 1.72
N THR A 11 9.82 -8.01 1.06
CA THR A 11 11.00 -7.41 0.42
C THR A 11 10.60 -6.47 -0.70
N GLU A 12 9.72 -6.92 -1.61
CA GLU A 12 9.26 -6.13 -2.75
C GLU A 12 7.91 -6.61 -3.27
N LEU A 13 6.99 -5.68 -3.61
CA LEU A 13 5.75 -5.97 -4.31
C LEU A 13 5.96 -5.88 -5.82
N ARG A 14 5.78 -7.00 -6.52
CA ARG A 14 5.97 -7.08 -7.98
C ARG A 14 4.76 -7.62 -8.73
N ASP A 15 3.89 -8.35 -8.04
CA ASP A 15 2.87 -9.21 -8.64
C ASP A 15 1.57 -9.22 -7.81
N ASP A 16 0.82 -10.30 -7.94
CA ASP A 16 -0.48 -10.53 -7.31
C ASP A 16 -0.42 -10.67 -5.78
N ALA A 17 0.76 -10.87 -5.19
CA ALA A 17 0.95 -10.87 -3.74
C ALA A 17 0.59 -9.53 -3.08
N ALA A 18 0.51 -8.44 -3.85
CA ALA A 18 0.13 -7.11 -3.34
C ALA A 18 -1.23 -7.10 -2.63
N TRP A 19 -2.22 -7.83 -3.15
CA TRP A 19 -3.56 -7.90 -2.55
C TRP A 19 -3.55 -8.63 -1.20
N ASP A 20 -2.87 -9.77 -1.14
CA ASP A 20 -2.79 -10.57 0.08
C ASP A 20 -1.98 -9.86 1.17
N TYR A 21 -0.91 -9.17 0.79
CA TYR A 21 -0.12 -8.34 1.71
C TYR A 21 -0.97 -7.24 2.34
N LEU A 22 -1.73 -6.47 1.54
CA LEU A 22 -2.57 -5.39 2.06
C LEU A 22 -3.70 -5.89 2.98
N LYS A 23 -4.34 -7.02 2.64
CA LYS A 23 -5.31 -7.66 3.55
C LYS A 23 -4.67 -8.06 4.87
N ALA A 24 -3.45 -8.60 4.83
CA ALA A 24 -2.74 -9.01 6.03
C ALA A 24 -2.45 -7.82 6.97
N LEU A 25 -2.11 -6.65 6.42
CA LEU A 25 -1.93 -5.41 7.21
C LEU A 25 -3.22 -4.97 7.91
N ASN A 26 -4.36 -5.10 7.23
CA ASN A 26 -5.66 -4.69 7.75
C ASN A 26 -6.31 -5.68 8.73
N THR A 27 -5.72 -6.87 8.95
CA THR A 27 -6.32 -7.96 9.75
C THR A 27 -5.53 -8.30 11.01
N GLY A 28 -4.74 -7.36 11.54
CA GLY A 28 -4.06 -7.51 12.83
C GLY A 28 -2.54 -7.55 12.79
N HIS A 29 -1.92 -7.10 11.70
CA HIS A 29 -0.46 -7.00 11.57
C HIS A 29 -0.02 -5.55 11.31
N PRO A 30 -0.06 -4.67 12.33
CA PRO A 30 0.35 -3.28 12.17
C PRO A 30 1.85 -3.16 11.87
N GLY A 31 2.23 -2.09 11.17
CA GLY A 31 3.63 -1.71 11.00
C GLY A 31 4.44 -2.60 10.05
N GLY A 32 3.79 -3.11 9.00
CA GLY A 32 4.47 -3.78 7.90
C GLY A 32 5.33 -2.84 7.06
N VAL A 33 6.33 -3.40 6.38
CA VAL A 33 7.29 -2.65 5.54
C VAL A 33 7.43 -3.38 4.22
N MET A 34 7.37 -2.61 3.12
CA MET A 34 7.58 -3.15 1.78
C MET A 34 8.25 -2.13 0.84
N SER A 35 8.80 -2.62 -0.26
CA SER A 35 9.31 -1.78 -1.34
C SER A 35 8.57 -2.04 -2.66
N THR A 36 8.54 -1.05 -3.55
CA THR A 36 8.04 -1.18 -4.92
C THR A 36 8.75 -0.16 -5.80
N HIS A 37 8.86 -0.44 -7.10
CA HIS A 37 9.34 0.52 -8.07
C HIS A 37 8.29 1.59 -8.36
N ALA A 38 8.65 2.86 -8.19
CA ALA A 38 7.80 4.01 -8.49
C ALA A 38 8.65 5.24 -8.84
N ASN A 39 8.10 6.17 -9.62
CA ASN A 39 8.80 7.38 -10.07
C ASN A 39 8.65 8.56 -9.09
N SER A 40 7.80 8.43 -8.08
CA SER A 40 7.56 9.41 -7.02
C SER A 40 6.92 8.71 -5.81
N ALA A 41 6.83 9.39 -4.68
CA ALA A 41 6.13 8.83 -3.51
C ALA A 41 4.63 8.63 -3.80
N ARG A 42 4.02 9.51 -4.60
CA ARG A 42 2.61 9.40 -4.98
C ARG A 42 2.35 8.31 -6.01
N ASP A 43 3.27 8.10 -6.95
CA ASP A 43 3.17 7.04 -7.95
C ASP A 43 3.24 5.64 -7.35
N ALA A 44 3.81 5.48 -6.15
CA ALA A 44 3.80 4.20 -5.44
C ALA A 44 2.37 3.69 -5.24
N PHE A 45 1.43 4.56 -4.86
CA PHE A 45 0.02 4.20 -4.71
C PHE A 45 -0.57 3.70 -6.03
N ASN A 46 -0.34 4.43 -7.13
CA ASN A 46 -0.81 4.04 -8.46
C ASN A 46 -0.21 2.69 -8.88
N ARG A 47 1.09 2.48 -8.65
CA ARG A 47 1.77 1.22 -8.97
C ARG A 47 1.14 0.05 -8.24
N ILE A 48 0.99 0.15 -6.93
CA ILE A 48 0.40 -0.92 -6.11
C ILE A 48 -1.06 -1.14 -6.51
N GLY A 49 -1.81 -0.07 -6.78
CA GLY A 49 -3.18 -0.14 -7.25
C GLY A 49 -3.31 -0.93 -8.55
N LEU A 50 -2.40 -0.73 -9.50
CA LEU A 50 -2.34 -1.51 -10.75
C LEU A 50 -1.98 -2.98 -10.51
N LEU A 51 -1.05 -3.28 -9.60
CA LEU A 51 -0.72 -4.66 -9.21
C LEU A 51 -1.96 -5.37 -8.65
N ILE A 52 -2.69 -4.71 -7.75
CA ILE A 52 -3.95 -5.24 -7.21
C ILE A 52 -4.98 -5.41 -8.32
N LYS A 53 -5.16 -4.39 -9.17
CA LYS A 53 -6.15 -4.39 -10.25
C LYS A 53 -5.90 -5.51 -11.26
N ALA A 54 -4.66 -5.98 -11.42
CA ALA A 54 -4.33 -7.12 -12.26
C ALA A 54 -4.76 -8.48 -11.67
N THR A 55 -4.95 -8.58 -10.35
CA THR A 55 -5.39 -9.82 -9.69
C THR A 55 -6.84 -10.19 -10.06
N PRO A 56 -7.25 -11.47 -9.97
CA PRO A 56 -8.64 -11.87 -10.22
C PRO A 56 -9.66 -11.12 -9.36
N ILE A 57 -9.33 -10.88 -8.09
CA ILE A 57 -10.20 -10.17 -7.14
C ILE A 57 -10.21 -8.66 -7.45
N GLY A 58 -9.03 -8.06 -7.60
CA GLY A 58 -8.93 -6.62 -7.85
C GLY A 58 -9.53 -6.17 -9.17
N ARG A 59 -9.60 -7.06 -10.18
CA ARG A 59 -10.34 -6.77 -11.43
C ARG A 59 -11.81 -6.41 -11.18
N MET A 60 -12.42 -6.99 -10.15
CA MET A 60 -13.83 -6.76 -9.79
C MET A 60 -14.05 -5.49 -8.95
N LEU A 61 -12.98 -4.83 -8.49
CA LEU A 61 -13.06 -3.62 -7.68
C LEU A 61 -12.82 -2.37 -8.52
N ASP A 62 -13.51 -1.28 -8.21
CA ASP A 62 -13.22 0.00 -8.85
C ASP A 62 -11.86 0.53 -8.41
N MET A 63 -11.18 1.24 -9.32
CA MET A 63 -9.85 1.77 -9.03
C MET A 63 -9.91 2.79 -7.88
N SER A 64 -11.00 3.54 -7.75
CA SER A 64 -11.24 4.45 -6.63
C SER A 64 -11.26 3.73 -5.29
N ASP A 65 -11.91 2.56 -5.20
CA ASP A 65 -11.95 1.76 -3.97
C ASP A 65 -10.58 1.20 -3.60
N ILE A 66 -9.83 0.71 -4.61
CA ILE A 66 -8.45 0.26 -4.41
C ILE A 66 -7.58 1.40 -3.88
N MET A 67 -7.68 2.58 -4.49
CA MET A 67 -6.89 3.75 -4.06
C MET A 67 -7.29 4.20 -2.65
N ARG A 68 -8.58 4.25 -2.33
CA ARG A 68 -9.06 4.57 -0.98
C ARG A 68 -8.51 3.60 0.06
N MET A 69 -8.51 2.30 -0.24
CA MET A 69 -7.93 1.27 0.62
C MET A 69 -6.42 1.46 0.79
N LEU A 70 -5.69 1.81 -0.27
CA LEU A 70 -4.25 2.06 -0.20
C LEU A 70 -3.93 3.25 0.71
N TYR A 71 -4.63 4.37 0.54
CA TYR A 71 -4.43 5.57 1.36
C TYR A 71 -4.87 5.39 2.82
N SER A 72 -5.86 4.53 3.08
CA SER A 72 -6.23 4.19 4.47
C SER A 72 -5.24 3.22 5.12
N THR A 73 -4.58 2.36 4.33
CA THR A 73 -3.67 1.31 4.84
C THR A 73 -2.23 1.80 4.99
N ILE A 74 -1.70 2.52 4.00
CA ILE A 74 -0.29 2.93 3.93
C ILE A 74 -0.10 4.28 4.62
N ASP A 75 0.66 4.30 5.71
CA ASP A 75 0.93 5.52 6.49
C ASP A 75 1.96 6.45 5.83
N VAL A 76 3.07 5.87 5.36
CA VAL A 76 4.24 6.62 4.89
C VAL A 76 4.79 5.97 3.62
N VAL A 77 5.15 6.80 2.64
CA VAL A 77 5.94 6.36 1.49
C VAL A 77 7.21 7.20 1.41
N VAL A 78 8.36 6.53 1.39
CA VAL A 78 9.66 7.17 1.19
C VAL A 78 10.14 6.84 -0.22
N HIS A 79 10.18 7.84 -1.09
CA HIS A 79 10.73 7.68 -2.43
C HIS A 79 12.23 7.99 -2.42
N MET A 80 13.01 7.03 -2.90
CA MET A 80 14.45 7.12 -2.98
C MET A 80 14.92 7.10 -4.44
N GLU A 81 15.84 7.99 -4.77
CA GLU A 81 16.58 7.97 -6.02
C GLU A 81 18.05 7.71 -5.70
N LYS A 82 18.60 6.60 -6.23
CA LYS A 82 19.93 6.09 -5.88
C LYS A 82 20.06 5.86 -4.37
N ARG A 83 20.80 6.72 -3.67
CA ARG A 83 21.02 6.66 -2.20
C ARG A 83 20.48 7.89 -1.48
N LYS A 84 19.58 8.65 -2.10
CA LYS A 84 19.01 9.88 -1.54
C LYS A 84 17.50 9.76 -1.42
N ILE A 85 16.96 10.20 -0.30
CA ILE A 85 15.53 10.44 -0.15
C ILE A 85 15.17 11.68 -0.96
N LYS A 86 14.21 11.55 -1.86
CA LYS A 86 13.75 12.63 -2.74
C LYS A 86 12.42 13.19 -2.26
N GLU A 87 11.52 12.30 -1.82
CA GLU A 87 10.18 12.66 -1.37
C GLU A 87 9.77 11.75 -0.21
N ILE A 88 9.00 12.31 0.71
CA ILE A 88 8.30 11.56 1.75
C ILE A 88 6.83 11.96 1.64
N TYR A 89 5.97 11.00 1.37
CA TYR A 89 4.53 11.16 1.50
C TYR A 89 4.13 10.73 2.91
N PHE A 90 3.51 11.66 3.65
CA PHE A 90 2.88 11.42 4.94
C PHE A 90 1.73 12.42 5.08
N ASP A 91 0.51 11.92 5.04
CA ASP A 91 -0.71 12.73 5.09
C ASP A 91 -1.75 12.06 6.02
N PRO A 92 -1.62 12.26 7.35
CA PRO A 92 -2.52 11.64 8.31
C PRO A 92 -3.96 12.16 8.22
N GLU A 93 -4.16 13.40 7.75
CA GLU A 93 -5.50 13.98 7.58
C GLU A 93 -6.24 13.31 6.43
N TYR A 94 -5.60 13.18 5.27
CA TYR A 94 -6.18 12.48 4.12
C TYR A 94 -6.43 11.01 4.43
N LYS A 95 -5.51 10.34 5.15
CA LYS A 95 -5.72 8.99 5.65
C LYS A 95 -7.00 8.90 6.50
N MET A 96 -7.19 9.81 7.45
CA MET A 96 -8.39 9.83 8.29
C MET A 96 -9.66 10.06 7.47
N GLN A 97 -9.63 10.91 6.45
CA GLN A 97 -10.74 11.09 5.53
C GLN A 97 -11.08 9.79 4.77
N CYS A 98 -10.06 9.07 4.28
CA CYS A 98 -10.25 7.76 3.64
C CYS A 98 -10.84 6.70 4.58
N VAL A 99 -10.39 6.66 5.85
CA VAL A 99 -10.88 5.73 6.87
C VAL A 99 -12.34 6.03 7.25
N ASN A 100 -12.68 7.30 7.42
CA ASN A 100 -14.02 7.73 7.84
C ASN A 100 -15.04 7.79 6.69
N GLY A 101 -14.62 7.53 5.45
CA GLY A 101 -15.49 7.61 4.27
C GLY A 101 -16.00 9.02 3.99
N SER A 102 -15.24 10.05 4.37
CA SER A 102 -15.62 11.47 4.23
C SER A 102 -15.12 12.10 2.93
N LEU A 103 -14.84 11.28 1.91
CA LEU A 103 -14.42 11.67 0.57
C LEU A 103 -15.56 11.53 -0.43
#